data_AF-A0A2U3Q9T8-F1
#
_entry.id   AF-A0A2U3Q9T8-F1
#
_cell.length_a   1.000
_cell.length_b   1.000
_cell.length_c   1.000
_cell.angle_alpha   90.00
_cell.angle_beta   90.00
_cell.angle_gamma   90.00
#
_symmetry.space_group_name_H-M   'P 1'
#
loop_
_entity.id
_entity.type
_entity.pdbx_description
1 polymer ?
#
loop_
_entity_poly.entity_id
_entity_poly.type
_entity_poly.pdbx_seq_one_letter_code
_entity_poly.pdbx_strand_id
1 'polypeptide(L)'
;MRQGIRLDRATLGNWSGRAGFHLQPVADRMRCHLAAADRLFMDETTAPVLDPGRGQTKKGYFWAIVSDDRGHSGPSPPIVLFRYASGRSGAFAEQFLDGFTGRFLQCDAYDGYDRLIEVARPQGPWTLVHCWSHLRRRFIKLARNSKSPIAEAAVRQIAQLYGIEAMARGSSPDIRLAARKEHSLPLVEAFKPWFEKQLSMISSGSTLADDIRYALNHWQGLTRFLDDGRLELDTNSVENAIRPICLTRKSALFADHEVGAENWALPASIVATCKLNDVNPAAYIAETLTAIIAGHPQSEIDDLMPWRFRRQASINRVAAKRLPLNACIAHSKRSTPNHRV
;
A
#
# COMPACT_ATOMS: atom_id res chain seq x y z
N MET A 1 21.84 -1.01 -21.57
CA MET A 1 21.11 -0.33 -20.47
C MET A 1 21.04 1.18 -20.77
N ARG A 2 20.30 1.99 -19.99
CA ARG A 2 20.19 3.46 -20.22
C ARG A 2 21.53 4.21 -20.18
N GLN A 3 22.55 3.66 -19.52
CA GLN A 3 23.91 4.22 -19.39
C GLN A 3 24.90 3.65 -20.43
N GLY A 4 24.44 2.96 -21.49
CA GLY A 4 25.32 2.35 -22.50
C GLY A 4 26.10 1.10 -22.06
N ILE A 5 26.25 0.86 -20.75
CA ILE A 5 26.97 -0.30 -20.19
C ILE A 5 26.31 -1.62 -20.62
N ARG A 6 27.14 -2.57 -21.05
CA ARG A 6 26.80 -3.98 -21.32
C ARG A 6 27.24 -4.83 -20.12
N LEU A 7 26.28 -5.23 -19.30
CA LEU A 7 26.46 -6.25 -18.25
C LEU A 7 25.76 -7.54 -18.69
N ASP A 8 26.35 -8.69 -18.38
CA ASP A 8 25.69 -9.98 -18.54
C ASP A 8 24.62 -10.20 -17.46
N ARG A 9 23.77 -11.23 -17.64
CA ARG A 9 22.67 -11.52 -16.72
C ARG A 9 23.13 -12.04 -15.37
N ALA A 10 24.22 -12.80 -15.30
CA ALA A 10 24.71 -13.39 -14.06
C ALA A 10 25.35 -12.31 -13.16
N THR A 11 26.14 -11.40 -13.73
CA THR A 11 26.67 -10.23 -13.01
C THR A 11 25.54 -9.35 -12.48
N LEU A 12 24.52 -9.04 -13.30
CA LEU A 12 23.37 -8.25 -12.86
C LEU A 12 22.56 -8.95 -11.75
N GLY A 13 22.35 -10.26 -11.86
CA GLY A 13 21.68 -11.07 -10.83
C GLY A 13 22.44 -11.08 -9.51
N ASN A 14 23.76 -11.32 -9.56
CA ASN A 14 24.65 -11.29 -8.40
C ASN A 14 24.64 -9.91 -7.70
N TRP A 15 24.81 -8.82 -8.46
CA TRP A 15 24.76 -7.45 -7.90
C TRP A 15 23.41 -7.14 -7.27
N SER A 16 22.31 -7.59 -7.91
CA SER A 16 20.96 -7.42 -7.39
C SER A 16 20.73 -8.21 -6.09
N GLY A 17 21.25 -9.44 -6.00
CA GLY A 17 21.24 -10.25 -4.78
C GLY A 17 22.04 -9.63 -3.64
N ARG A 18 23.25 -9.13 -3.92
CA ARG A 18 24.08 -8.42 -2.93
C ARG A 18 23.44 -7.12 -2.44
N ALA A 19 22.82 -6.35 -3.33
CA ALA A 19 22.05 -5.17 -2.95
C ALA A 19 20.85 -5.56 -2.07
N GLY A 20 20.13 -6.64 -2.41
CA GLY A 20 19.04 -7.19 -1.60
C GLY A 20 19.49 -7.56 -0.18
N PHE A 21 20.60 -8.29 -0.05
CA PHE A 21 21.19 -8.65 1.24
C PHE A 21 21.49 -7.41 2.12
N HIS A 22 22.15 -6.39 1.57
CA HIS A 22 22.45 -5.17 2.33
C HIS A 22 21.20 -4.33 2.64
N LEU A 23 20.13 -4.44 1.85
CA LEU A 23 18.85 -3.74 2.07
C LEU A 23 17.86 -4.51 2.96
N GLN A 24 18.15 -5.76 3.33
CA GLN A 24 17.29 -6.57 4.20
C GLN A 24 16.93 -5.88 5.53
N PRO A 25 17.87 -5.23 6.27
CA PRO A 25 17.51 -4.57 7.53
C PRO A 25 16.53 -3.40 7.36
N VAL A 26 16.57 -2.73 6.20
CA VAL A 26 15.61 -1.67 5.84
C VAL A 26 14.23 -2.26 5.58
N ALA A 27 14.15 -3.35 4.81
CA ALA A 27 12.89 -4.03 4.52
C ALA A 27 12.25 -4.65 5.79
N ASP A 28 13.06 -5.21 6.69
CA ASP A 28 12.60 -5.72 7.98
C ASP A 28 12.07 -4.59 8.87
N ARG A 29 12.75 -3.43 8.90
CA ARG A 29 12.24 -2.27 9.64
C ARG A 29 10.95 -1.72 9.02
N MET A 30 10.83 -1.70 7.69
CA MET A 30 9.57 -1.38 7.01
C MET A 30 8.45 -2.36 7.40
N ARG A 31 8.74 -3.66 7.58
CA ARG A 31 7.77 -4.63 8.12
C ARG A 31 7.36 -4.29 9.54
N CYS A 32 8.28 -3.91 10.43
CA CYS A 32 7.91 -3.52 11.79
C CYS A 32 6.93 -2.31 11.80
N HIS A 33 7.19 -1.29 10.98
CA HIS A 33 6.27 -0.14 10.86
C HIS A 33 4.91 -0.54 10.28
N LEU A 34 4.88 -1.38 9.24
CA LEU A 34 3.62 -1.85 8.64
C LEU A 34 2.85 -2.80 9.59
N ALA A 35 3.55 -3.61 10.39
CA ALA A 35 2.96 -4.52 11.36
C ALA A 35 2.19 -3.81 12.47
N ALA A 36 2.59 -2.59 12.82
CA ALA A 36 1.92 -1.75 13.80
C ALA A 36 0.70 -0.98 13.26
N ALA A 37 0.39 -1.05 11.96
CA ALA A 37 -0.73 -0.31 11.38
C ALA A 37 -2.09 -0.89 11.79
N ASP A 38 -3.00 -0.05 12.28
CA ASP A 38 -4.37 -0.43 12.69
C ASP A 38 -5.19 -1.09 11.58
N ARG A 39 -4.92 -0.71 10.33
CA ARG A 39 -5.57 -1.22 9.13
C ARG A 39 -4.54 -1.47 8.04
N LEU A 40 -4.81 -2.48 7.24
CA LEU A 40 -4.03 -2.86 6.08
C LEU A 40 -4.93 -2.95 4.85
N PHE A 41 -4.33 -2.89 3.68
CA PHE A 41 -4.90 -3.39 2.45
C PHE A 41 -4.12 -4.63 2.00
N MET A 42 -4.83 -5.63 1.45
CA MET A 42 -4.19 -6.82 0.86
C MET A 42 -4.90 -7.23 -0.43
N ASP A 43 -4.09 -7.62 -1.42
CA ASP A 43 -4.49 -8.08 -2.75
C ASP A 43 -3.38 -8.97 -3.31
N GLU A 44 -3.71 -9.91 -4.17
CA GLU A 44 -2.77 -10.86 -4.74
C GLU A 44 -2.90 -11.02 -6.26
N THR A 45 -1.77 -11.32 -6.90
CA THR A 45 -1.72 -11.33 -8.37
C THR A 45 -0.74 -12.35 -8.91
N THR A 46 -1.07 -12.93 -10.06
CA THR A 46 -0.38 -14.08 -10.64
C THR A 46 1.05 -13.78 -11.11
N ALA A 47 2.05 -14.35 -10.44
CA ALA A 47 3.46 -14.24 -10.82
C ALA A 47 3.90 -15.49 -11.60
N PRO A 48 4.23 -15.40 -12.90
CA PRO A 48 4.82 -16.52 -13.60
C PRO A 48 6.28 -16.69 -13.14
N VAL A 49 6.61 -17.89 -12.66
CA VAL A 49 7.95 -18.26 -12.17
C VAL A 49 8.41 -19.47 -12.97
N LEU A 50 9.70 -19.54 -13.32
CA LEU A 50 10.22 -20.74 -13.98
C LEU A 50 10.23 -21.93 -13.02
N ASP A 51 10.03 -23.11 -13.58
CA ASP A 51 10.29 -24.39 -12.95
C ASP A 51 11.32 -25.14 -13.82
N PRO A 52 12.62 -24.79 -13.72
CA PRO A 52 13.68 -25.40 -14.52
C PRO A 52 13.73 -26.93 -14.44
N GLY A 53 13.35 -27.51 -13.29
CA GLY A 53 13.27 -28.97 -13.11
C GLY A 53 12.19 -29.65 -13.97
N ARG A 54 11.25 -28.88 -14.54
CA ARG A 54 10.18 -29.36 -15.43
C ARG A 54 10.19 -28.71 -16.81
N GLY A 55 11.12 -27.79 -17.09
CA GLY A 55 11.16 -27.02 -18.34
C GLY A 55 9.92 -26.16 -18.62
N GLN A 56 9.15 -25.83 -17.57
CA GLN A 56 7.86 -25.14 -17.67
C GLN A 56 7.81 -23.89 -16.79
N THR A 57 6.70 -23.15 -16.86
CA THR A 57 6.42 -22.03 -15.96
C THR A 57 5.32 -22.42 -14.99
N LYS A 58 5.53 -22.17 -13.69
CA LYS A 58 4.54 -22.37 -12.64
C LYS A 58 3.87 -21.06 -12.25
N LYS A 59 2.63 -21.18 -11.79
CA LYS A 59 1.78 -20.06 -11.38
C LYS A 59 1.99 -19.76 -9.89
N GLY A 60 2.92 -18.87 -9.59
CA GLY A 60 3.04 -18.25 -8.27
C GLY A 60 2.16 -17.01 -8.12
N TYR A 61 2.28 -16.35 -6.98
CA TYR A 61 1.52 -15.14 -6.63
C TYR A 61 2.42 -14.13 -5.91
N PHE A 62 2.34 -12.87 -6.33
CA PHE A 62 2.78 -11.75 -5.50
C PHE A 62 1.59 -11.24 -4.70
N TRP A 63 1.76 -11.18 -3.40
CA TRP A 63 0.84 -10.61 -2.44
C TRP A 63 1.36 -9.24 -2.05
N ALA A 64 0.51 -8.22 -2.14
CA ALA A 64 0.83 -6.86 -1.71
C ALA A 64 0.14 -6.58 -0.37
N ILE A 65 0.89 -6.08 0.60
CA ILE A 65 0.39 -5.64 1.92
C ILE A 65 0.72 -4.16 2.02
N VAL A 66 -0.28 -3.32 2.24
CA VAL A 66 -0.16 -1.87 2.15
C VAL A 66 -0.80 -1.18 3.34
N SER A 67 -0.18 -0.10 3.83
CA SER A 67 -0.85 0.93 4.62
C SER A 67 -0.65 2.28 3.94
N ASP A 68 -1.68 3.12 3.96
CA ASP A 68 -1.68 4.45 3.33
C ASP A 68 -2.72 5.36 3.99
N ASP A 69 -2.31 6.06 5.05
CA ASP A 69 -3.16 6.92 5.89
C ASP A 69 -3.50 8.28 5.28
N ARG A 70 -2.97 8.61 4.10
CA ARG A 70 -3.23 9.89 3.41
C ARG A 70 -4.71 10.06 3.02
N GLY A 71 -5.49 8.98 2.96
CA GLY A 71 -6.93 9.04 2.68
C GLY A 71 -7.76 9.72 3.77
N HIS A 72 -7.32 9.64 5.03
CA HIS A 72 -7.92 10.30 6.20
C HIS A 72 -6.98 11.32 6.86
N SER A 73 -5.91 11.73 6.16
CA SER A 73 -4.86 12.62 6.68
C SER A 73 -4.21 12.13 8.00
N GLY A 74 -4.10 10.81 8.17
CA GLY A 74 -3.36 10.25 9.30
C GLY A 74 -1.84 10.45 9.17
N PRO A 75 -1.09 10.39 10.28
CA PRO A 75 0.32 10.75 10.33
C PRO A 75 1.27 9.65 9.81
N SER A 76 0.78 8.42 9.67
CA SER A 76 1.60 7.26 9.28
C SER A 76 2.10 7.39 7.84
N PRO A 77 3.39 7.10 7.57
CA PRO A 77 3.90 7.07 6.20
C PRO A 77 3.24 5.93 5.41
N PRO A 78 2.97 6.09 4.11
CA PRO A 78 2.51 5.00 3.27
C PRO A 78 3.63 3.97 3.06
N ILE A 79 3.31 2.68 3.20
CA ILE A 79 4.27 1.56 3.08
C ILE A 79 3.66 0.46 2.21
N VAL A 80 4.46 -0.11 1.32
CA VAL A 80 4.14 -1.30 0.52
C VAL A 80 5.16 -2.39 0.81
N LEU A 81 4.69 -3.55 1.24
CA LEU A 81 5.45 -4.79 1.20
C LEU A 81 4.86 -5.75 0.19
N PHE A 82 5.72 -6.39 -0.60
CA PHE A 82 5.38 -7.57 -1.39
C PHE A 82 5.91 -8.82 -0.71
N ARG A 83 5.17 -9.91 -0.84
CA ARG A 83 5.62 -11.27 -0.54
C ARG A 83 5.33 -12.16 -1.74
N TYR A 84 6.18 -13.15 -1.97
CA TYR A 84 5.92 -14.19 -2.95
C TYR A 84 5.35 -15.44 -2.26
N ALA A 85 4.41 -16.11 -2.89
CA ALA A 85 3.97 -17.46 -2.54
C ALA A 85 3.78 -18.31 -3.81
N SER A 86 3.92 -19.62 -3.67
CA SER A 86 3.61 -20.58 -4.74
C SER A 86 2.11 -20.77 -4.98
N GLY A 87 1.24 -20.20 -4.14
CA GLY A 87 -0.22 -20.29 -4.27
C GLY A 87 -0.97 -19.07 -3.71
N ARG A 88 -2.30 -19.09 -3.86
CA ARG A 88 -3.21 -18.04 -3.37
C ARG A 88 -4.05 -18.44 -2.14
N SER A 89 -3.71 -19.55 -1.49
CA SER A 89 -4.42 -20.01 -0.28
C SER A 89 -4.36 -18.96 0.82
N GLY A 90 -5.45 -18.80 1.57
CA GLY A 90 -5.51 -17.93 2.76
C GLY A 90 -4.45 -18.24 3.82
N ALA A 91 -3.92 -19.47 3.85
CA ALA A 91 -2.81 -19.83 4.72
C ALA A 91 -1.54 -18.98 4.45
N PHE A 92 -1.33 -18.48 3.23
CA PHE A 92 -0.25 -17.54 2.93
C PHE A 92 -0.55 -16.14 3.47
N ALA A 93 -1.81 -15.68 3.40
CA ALA A 93 -2.19 -14.40 4.00
C ALA A 93 -2.02 -14.43 5.52
N GLU A 94 -2.44 -15.52 6.16
CA GLU A 94 -2.22 -15.82 7.58
C GLU A 94 -0.73 -15.82 7.94
N GLN A 95 0.10 -16.56 7.20
CA GLN A 95 1.56 -16.59 7.39
C GLN A 95 2.23 -15.22 7.20
N PHE A 96 1.75 -14.40 6.25
CA PHE A 96 2.36 -13.11 5.96
C PHE A 96 1.95 -12.00 6.93
N LEU A 97 0.76 -12.11 7.53
CA LEU A 97 0.26 -11.23 8.56
C LEU A 97 0.62 -11.68 9.99
N ASP A 98 1.41 -12.75 10.14
CA ASP A 98 1.95 -13.14 11.44
C ASP A 98 2.81 -12.03 12.08
N GLY A 99 2.57 -11.81 13.38
CA GLY A 99 3.13 -10.71 14.16
C GLY A 99 2.53 -9.32 13.91
N PHE A 100 1.58 -9.16 12.99
CA PHE A 100 0.91 -7.86 12.78
C PHE A 100 -0.14 -7.63 13.87
N THR A 101 -0.32 -6.38 14.30
CA THR A 101 -1.25 -5.98 15.38
C THR A 101 -2.51 -5.28 14.89
N GLY A 102 -2.64 -5.06 13.58
CA GLY A 102 -3.80 -4.41 12.97
C GLY A 102 -5.13 -5.13 13.24
N ARG A 103 -6.22 -4.36 13.23
CA ARG A 103 -7.59 -4.85 13.43
C ARG A 103 -8.32 -5.05 12.11
N PHE A 104 -8.07 -4.20 11.11
CA PHE A 104 -8.83 -4.18 9.86
C PHE A 104 -8.01 -4.64 8.66
N LEU A 105 -8.59 -5.49 7.83
CA LEU A 105 -8.03 -5.85 6.53
C LEU A 105 -8.99 -5.42 5.42
N GLN A 106 -8.52 -4.55 4.54
CA GLN A 106 -9.26 -4.07 3.37
C GLN A 106 -8.85 -4.87 2.14
N CYS A 107 -9.77 -5.65 1.59
CA CYS A 107 -9.49 -6.60 0.51
C CYS A 107 -10.63 -6.62 -0.53
N ASP A 108 -10.41 -7.27 -1.67
CA ASP A 108 -11.55 -7.80 -2.42
C ASP A 108 -12.22 -8.91 -1.58
N ALA A 109 -13.49 -9.19 -1.81
CA ALA A 109 -14.19 -10.23 -1.04
C ALA A 109 -13.83 -11.62 -1.60
N TYR A 110 -12.53 -11.97 -1.55
CA TYR A 110 -12.02 -13.29 -1.84
C TYR A 110 -12.02 -14.12 -0.55
N ASP A 111 -12.77 -15.22 -0.55
CA ASP A 111 -12.95 -16.16 0.56
C ASP A 111 -11.64 -16.70 1.15
N GLY A 112 -10.50 -16.58 0.43
CA GLY A 112 -9.19 -16.86 0.99
C GLY A 112 -8.85 -16.02 2.22
N TYR A 113 -9.38 -14.80 2.34
CA TYR A 113 -9.18 -13.94 3.51
C TYR A 113 -10.04 -14.35 4.72
N ASP A 114 -11.07 -15.19 4.56
CA ASP A 114 -11.97 -15.58 5.65
C ASP A 114 -11.24 -16.35 6.77
N ARG A 115 -10.16 -17.08 6.44
CA ARG A 115 -9.29 -17.69 7.47
C ARG A 115 -8.83 -16.68 8.54
N LEU A 116 -8.63 -15.42 8.16
CA LEU A 116 -8.15 -14.37 9.05
C LEU A 116 -9.18 -13.91 10.10
N ILE A 117 -10.47 -14.16 9.87
CA ILE A 117 -11.52 -13.92 10.88
C ILE A 117 -11.57 -15.03 11.94
N GLU A 118 -10.91 -16.17 11.69
CA GLU A 118 -10.85 -17.33 12.60
C GLU A 118 -9.55 -17.37 13.42
N VAL A 119 -8.49 -16.66 13.01
CA VAL A 119 -7.19 -16.68 13.71
C VAL A 119 -7.30 -16.05 15.10
N ALA A 120 -7.03 -16.85 16.13
CA ALA A 120 -6.91 -16.37 17.51
C ALA A 120 -5.66 -15.48 17.68
N ARG A 121 -5.87 -14.18 17.93
CA ARG A 121 -4.82 -13.18 18.14
C ARG A 121 -5.11 -12.38 19.42
N PRO A 122 -4.08 -11.86 20.13
CA PRO A 122 -4.29 -11.00 21.31
C PRO A 122 -5.14 -9.75 21.04
N GLN A 123 -5.15 -9.27 19.80
CA GLN A 123 -5.92 -8.10 19.35
C GLN A 123 -7.37 -8.44 18.95
N GLY A 124 -7.75 -9.71 19.03
CA GLY A 124 -8.96 -10.26 18.42
C GLY A 124 -8.77 -10.64 16.94
N PRO A 125 -9.76 -11.31 16.35
CA PRO A 125 -9.74 -11.69 14.94
C PRO A 125 -9.68 -10.46 14.02
N TRP A 126 -9.21 -10.64 12.79
CA TRP A 126 -9.27 -9.58 11.79
C TRP A 126 -10.73 -9.22 11.48
N THR A 127 -10.98 -7.94 11.21
CA THR A 127 -12.25 -7.45 10.66
C THR A 127 -12.04 -7.19 9.17
N LEU A 128 -12.67 -8.00 8.32
CA LEU A 128 -12.63 -7.79 6.87
C LEU A 128 -13.51 -6.59 6.48
N VAL A 129 -12.99 -5.78 5.56
CA VAL A 129 -13.61 -4.58 5.02
C VAL A 129 -13.57 -4.72 3.50
N HIS A 130 -14.75 -4.83 2.87
CA HIS A 130 -14.83 -5.22 1.47
C HIS A 130 -14.96 -4.02 0.53
N CYS A 131 -14.31 -4.15 -0.63
CA CYS A 131 -14.19 -3.08 -1.62
C CYS A 131 -15.47 -2.87 -2.47
N TRP A 132 -16.06 -1.67 -2.41
CA TRP A 132 -17.17 -1.28 -3.28
C TRP A 132 -16.78 -1.15 -4.76
N SER A 133 -15.49 -0.88 -5.07
CA SER A 133 -15.01 -0.84 -6.45
C SER A 133 -15.19 -2.19 -7.14
N HIS A 134 -14.94 -3.29 -6.42
CA HIS A 134 -15.15 -4.65 -6.89
C HIS A 134 -16.63 -4.96 -7.12
N LEU A 135 -17.50 -4.61 -6.17
CA LEU A 135 -18.95 -4.73 -6.34
C LEU A 135 -19.46 -3.94 -7.56
N ARG A 136 -19.07 -2.66 -7.66
CA ARG A 136 -19.46 -1.77 -8.77
C ARG A 136 -19.00 -2.29 -10.13
N ARG A 137 -17.82 -2.90 -10.19
CA ARG A 137 -17.24 -3.49 -11.42
C ARG A 137 -18.12 -4.60 -11.98
N ARG A 138 -18.82 -5.38 -11.13
CA ARG A 138 -19.78 -6.41 -11.54
C ARG A 138 -20.97 -5.79 -12.27
N PHE A 139 -21.67 -4.86 -11.62
CA PHE A 139 -22.82 -4.17 -12.22
C PHE A 139 -22.46 -3.33 -13.47
N ILE A 140 -21.26 -2.73 -13.55
CA ILE A 140 -20.79 -2.06 -14.78
C ILE A 140 -20.66 -3.06 -15.94
N LYS A 141 -20.06 -4.23 -15.70
CA LYS A 141 -19.94 -5.29 -16.73
C LYS A 141 -21.31 -5.77 -17.18
N LEU A 142 -22.22 -5.99 -16.24
CA LEU A 142 -23.58 -6.44 -16.52
C LEU A 142 -24.39 -5.39 -17.29
N ALA A 143 -24.36 -4.11 -16.87
CA ALA A 143 -25.03 -3.02 -17.57
C ALA A 143 -24.54 -2.86 -19.02
N ARG A 144 -23.22 -2.94 -19.25
CA ARG A 144 -22.64 -2.90 -20.61
C ARG A 144 -23.09 -4.06 -21.49
N ASN A 145 -23.18 -5.27 -20.93
CA ASN A 145 -23.47 -6.49 -21.70
C ASN A 145 -24.98 -6.72 -21.92
N SER A 146 -25.84 -6.24 -21.01
CA SER A 146 -27.27 -6.56 -21.00
C SER A 146 -28.22 -5.35 -21.02
N LYS A 147 -27.70 -4.13 -20.84
CA LYS A 147 -28.50 -2.90 -20.61
C LYS A 147 -29.53 -3.04 -19.49
N SER A 148 -29.24 -3.89 -18.49
CA SER A 148 -30.13 -4.11 -17.34
C SER A 148 -30.38 -2.79 -16.57
N PRO A 149 -31.64 -2.30 -16.48
CA PRO A 149 -31.95 -1.08 -15.73
C PRO A 149 -31.61 -1.20 -14.24
N ILE A 150 -31.68 -2.41 -13.69
CA ILE A 150 -31.31 -2.73 -12.31
C ILE A 150 -29.79 -2.58 -12.13
N ALA A 151 -28.98 -3.13 -13.03
CA ALA A 151 -27.52 -2.98 -12.98
C ALA A 151 -27.10 -1.50 -13.10
N GLU A 152 -27.73 -0.73 -13.99
CA GLU A 152 -27.48 0.71 -14.07
C GLU A 152 -27.91 1.48 -12.81
N ALA A 153 -29.06 1.14 -12.23
CA ALA A 153 -29.52 1.75 -10.98
C ALA A 153 -28.58 1.45 -9.81
N ALA A 154 -28.03 0.24 -9.73
CA ALA A 154 -26.99 -0.12 -8.77
C ALA A 154 -25.70 0.71 -8.99
N VAL A 155 -25.24 0.86 -10.24
CA VAL A 155 -24.07 1.70 -10.55
C VAL A 155 -24.30 3.17 -10.18
N ARG A 156 -25.51 3.70 -10.39
CA ARG A 156 -25.89 5.07 -9.99
C ARG A 156 -25.91 5.25 -8.48
N GLN A 157 -26.47 4.31 -7.72
CA GLN A 157 -26.49 4.36 -6.25
C GLN A 157 -25.07 4.29 -5.66
N ILE A 158 -24.23 3.35 -6.14
CA ILE A 158 -22.84 3.27 -5.68
C ILE A 158 -22.06 4.55 -6.05
N ALA A 159 -22.36 5.20 -7.18
CA ALA A 159 -21.71 6.46 -7.55
C ALA A 159 -22.02 7.63 -6.60
N GLN A 160 -23.17 7.62 -5.90
CA GLN A 160 -23.49 8.63 -4.89
C GLN A 160 -22.58 8.49 -3.65
N LEU A 161 -22.33 7.25 -3.20
CA LEU A 161 -21.37 6.97 -2.12
C LEU A 161 -19.97 7.48 -2.47
N TYR A 162 -19.53 7.26 -3.71
CA TYR A 162 -18.26 7.80 -4.21
C TYR A 162 -18.21 9.33 -4.27
N GLY A 163 -19.35 10.00 -4.51
CA GLY A 163 -19.44 11.46 -4.44
C GLY A 163 -19.19 11.99 -3.03
N ILE A 164 -19.80 11.35 -2.02
CA ILE A 164 -19.62 11.70 -0.60
C ILE A 164 -18.17 11.45 -0.16
N GLU A 165 -17.59 10.29 -0.51
CA GLU A 165 -16.18 9.99 -0.19
C GLU A 165 -15.20 10.96 -0.87
N ALA A 166 -15.49 11.43 -2.09
CA ALA A 166 -14.67 12.42 -2.76
C ALA A 166 -14.67 13.78 -2.04
N MET A 167 -15.79 14.17 -1.43
CA MET A 167 -15.88 15.39 -0.60
C MET A 167 -15.16 15.24 0.75
N ALA A 168 -15.21 14.05 1.36
CA ALA A 168 -14.62 13.79 2.67
C ALA A 168 -13.11 13.42 2.62
N ARG A 169 -12.57 13.11 1.43
CA ARG A 169 -11.18 12.65 1.24
C ARG A 169 -10.16 13.66 1.79
N GLY A 170 -9.20 13.18 2.58
CA GLY A 170 -8.18 14.02 3.21
C GLY A 170 -8.66 14.82 4.42
N SER A 171 -9.93 14.69 4.82
CA SER A 171 -10.38 15.12 6.15
C SER A 171 -10.00 14.07 7.22
N SER A 172 -9.98 14.48 8.50
CA SER A 172 -9.73 13.58 9.62
C SER A 172 -10.77 12.46 9.71
N PRO A 173 -10.46 11.33 10.39
CA PRO A 173 -11.42 10.23 10.59
C PRO A 173 -12.77 10.69 11.14
N ASP A 174 -12.80 11.61 12.11
CA ASP A 174 -14.06 12.07 12.73
C ASP A 174 -14.95 12.83 11.74
N ILE A 175 -14.36 13.70 10.91
CA ILE A 175 -15.07 14.43 9.86
C ILE A 175 -15.60 13.46 8.80
N ARG A 176 -14.78 12.48 8.38
CA ARG A 176 -15.21 11.43 7.44
C ARG A 176 -16.38 10.62 8.02
N LEU A 177 -16.30 10.22 9.28
CA LEU A 177 -17.33 9.45 9.95
C LEU A 177 -18.63 10.24 10.09
N ALA A 178 -18.57 11.52 10.47
CA ALA A 178 -19.74 12.40 10.53
C ALA A 178 -20.45 12.51 9.17
N ALA A 179 -19.71 12.85 8.10
CA ALA A 179 -20.26 12.93 6.75
C ALA A 179 -20.84 11.59 6.25
N ARG A 180 -20.25 10.46 6.66
CA ARG A 180 -20.78 9.12 6.37
C ARG A 180 -22.07 8.82 7.11
N LYS A 181 -22.19 9.19 8.40
CA LYS A 181 -23.44 9.02 9.17
C LYS A 181 -24.56 9.91 8.63
N GLU A 182 -24.24 11.12 8.20
CA GLU A 182 -25.23 12.07 7.67
C GLU A 182 -25.70 11.71 6.24
N HIS A 183 -24.77 11.37 5.34
CA HIS A 183 -25.08 11.24 3.91
C HIS A 183 -24.99 9.81 3.35
N SER A 184 -24.01 9.00 3.79
CA SER A 184 -23.80 7.65 3.24
C SER A 184 -24.70 6.59 3.88
N LEU A 185 -24.93 6.69 5.19
CA LEU A 185 -25.71 5.71 5.95
C LEU A 185 -27.16 5.60 5.43
N PRO A 186 -27.93 6.69 5.22
CA PRO A 186 -29.30 6.59 4.70
C PRO A 186 -29.38 5.96 3.30
N LEU A 187 -28.38 6.22 2.45
CA LEU A 187 -28.29 5.60 1.13
C LEU A 187 -28.05 4.09 1.23
N VAL A 188 -27.13 3.66 2.10
CA VAL A 188 -26.82 2.24 2.32
C VAL A 188 -28.01 1.50 2.95
N GLU A 189 -28.68 2.10 3.93
CA GLU A 189 -29.89 1.54 4.57
C GLU A 189 -31.05 1.37 3.58
N ALA A 190 -31.23 2.29 2.63
CA ALA A 190 -32.20 2.14 1.54
C ALA A 190 -31.76 1.11 0.48
N PHE A 191 -30.46 0.93 0.26
CA PHE A 191 -29.92 0.12 -0.83
C PHE A 191 -30.00 -1.39 -0.56
N LYS A 192 -29.88 -1.84 0.70
CA LYS A 192 -29.99 -3.27 1.04
C LYS A 192 -31.40 -3.83 0.77
N PRO A 193 -32.50 -3.24 1.28
CA PRO A 193 -33.86 -3.73 1.01
C PRO A 193 -34.23 -3.58 -0.48
N TRP A 194 -33.66 -2.58 -1.17
CA TRP A 194 -33.79 -2.48 -2.61
C TRP A 194 -33.18 -3.69 -3.32
N PHE A 195 -31.95 -4.10 -2.97
CA PHE A 195 -31.33 -5.32 -3.52
C PHE A 195 -32.14 -6.59 -3.21
N GLU A 196 -32.59 -6.75 -1.96
CA GLU A 196 -33.43 -7.89 -1.53
C GLU A 196 -34.73 -7.95 -2.36
N LYS A 197 -35.38 -6.80 -2.59
CA LYS A 197 -36.55 -6.68 -3.47
C LYS A 197 -36.24 -6.97 -4.95
N GLN A 198 -35.11 -6.51 -5.49
CA GLN A 198 -34.74 -6.85 -6.86
C GLN A 198 -34.49 -8.36 -7.01
N LEU A 199 -33.84 -8.98 -6.03
CA LEU A 199 -33.54 -10.42 -6.05
C LEU A 199 -34.79 -11.29 -6.04
N SER A 200 -35.87 -10.88 -5.37
CA SER A 200 -37.14 -11.63 -5.36
C SER A 200 -37.97 -11.51 -6.65
N MET A 201 -37.64 -10.58 -7.54
CA MET A 201 -38.37 -10.32 -8.80
C MET A 201 -37.65 -10.85 -10.05
N ILE A 202 -36.47 -11.46 -9.93
CA ILE A 202 -35.65 -11.90 -11.05
C ILE A 202 -35.37 -13.41 -11.03
N SER A 203 -35.05 -13.99 -12.18
CA SER A 203 -34.67 -15.40 -12.27
C SER A 203 -33.43 -15.69 -11.42
N SER A 204 -33.53 -16.72 -10.58
CA SER A 204 -32.50 -17.11 -9.62
C SER A 204 -31.20 -17.54 -10.27
N GLY A 205 -31.22 -18.07 -11.51
CA GLY A 205 -30.03 -18.46 -12.26
C GLY A 205 -29.43 -17.35 -13.13
N SER A 206 -29.88 -16.09 -12.99
CA SER A 206 -29.36 -14.97 -13.77
C SER A 206 -28.07 -14.40 -13.17
N THR A 207 -27.15 -13.93 -14.02
CA THR A 207 -25.95 -13.21 -13.57
C THR A 207 -26.27 -11.97 -12.73
N LEU A 208 -27.44 -11.35 -12.94
CA LEU A 208 -27.92 -10.28 -12.08
C LEU A 208 -28.23 -10.77 -10.66
N ALA A 209 -28.87 -11.93 -10.51
CA ALA A 209 -29.13 -12.52 -9.21
C ALA A 209 -27.82 -12.88 -8.50
N ASP A 210 -26.82 -13.39 -9.22
CA ASP A 210 -25.48 -13.68 -8.66
C ASP A 210 -24.75 -12.41 -8.21
N ASP A 211 -24.78 -11.34 -9.00
CA ASP A 211 -24.17 -10.05 -8.65
C ASP A 211 -24.86 -9.40 -7.43
N ILE A 212 -26.18 -9.58 -7.27
CA ILE A 212 -26.93 -9.11 -6.10
C ILE A 212 -26.65 -9.99 -4.87
N ARG A 213 -26.60 -11.32 -5.01
CA ARG A 213 -26.19 -12.23 -3.91
C ARG A 213 -24.79 -11.91 -3.42
N TYR A 214 -23.85 -11.65 -4.33
CA TYR A 214 -22.50 -11.21 -3.96
C TYR A 214 -22.56 -9.93 -3.11
N ALA A 215 -23.37 -8.94 -3.48
CA ALA A 215 -23.59 -7.75 -2.66
C ALA A 215 -24.10 -8.09 -1.25
N LEU A 216 -25.15 -8.92 -1.16
CA LEU A 216 -25.84 -9.24 0.09
C LEU A 216 -24.99 -10.13 1.03
N ASN A 217 -24.28 -11.12 0.48
CA ASN A 217 -23.40 -12.01 1.24
C ASN A 217 -22.25 -11.24 1.90
N HIS A 218 -21.67 -10.28 1.18
CA HIS A 218 -20.55 -9.47 1.67
C HIS A 218 -20.99 -8.15 2.33
N TRP A 219 -22.30 -7.95 2.57
CA TRP A 219 -22.86 -6.67 2.99
C TRP A 219 -22.22 -6.12 4.27
N GLN A 220 -22.02 -6.98 5.28
CA GLN A 220 -21.43 -6.56 6.56
C GLN A 220 -20.02 -5.98 6.39
N GLY A 221 -19.19 -6.60 5.55
CA GLY A 221 -17.84 -6.11 5.24
C GLY A 221 -17.87 -4.88 4.34
N LEU A 222 -18.82 -4.79 3.40
CA LEU A 222 -19.04 -3.61 2.57
C LEU A 222 -19.47 -2.39 3.40
N THR A 223 -20.24 -2.56 4.48
CA THR A 223 -20.73 -1.43 5.30
C THR A 223 -19.74 -0.92 6.34
N ARG A 224 -18.61 -1.61 6.59
CA ARG A 224 -17.66 -1.23 7.66
C ARG A 224 -17.08 0.17 7.55
N PHE A 225 -16.98 0.76 6.36
CA PHE A 225 -16.56 2.15 6.22
C PHE A 225 -17.46 3.14 6.98
N LEU A 226 -18.74 2.80 7.21
CA LEU A 226 -19.68 3.59 8.01
C LEU A 226 -19.42 3.50 9.53
N ASP A 227 -18.59 2.56 9.99
CA ASP A 227 -18.27 2.35 11.40
C ASP A 227 -17.02 3.13 11.85
N ASP A 228 -16.07 3.38 10.94
CA ASP A 228 -14.76 3.98 11.25
C ASP A 228 -14.23 4.84 10.10
N GLY A 229 -13.95 6.12 10.38
CA GLY A 229 -13.47 7.10 9.40
C GLY A 229 -12.07 6.85 8.80
N ARG A 230 -11.28 5.95 9.41
CA ARG A 230 -9.96 5.54 8.89
C ARG A 230 -10.09 4.56 7.71
N LEU A 231 -11.21 3.85 7.61
CA LEU A 231 -11.48 2.88 6.55
C LEU A 231 -11.81 3.59 5.24
N GLU A 232 -11.42 2.98 4.12
CA GLU A 232 -11.74 3.42 2.77
C GLU A 232 -12.94 2.65 2.20
N LEU A 233 -13.58 3.23 1.19
CA LEU A 233 -14.65 2.57 0.43
C LEU A 233 -14.09 1.50 -0.54
N ASP A 234 -12.79 1.53 -0.83
CA ASP A 234 -12.13 0.61 -1.75
C ASP A 234 -10.65 0.34 -1.48
N THR A 235 -10.14 -0.64 -2.23
CA THR A 235 -8.76 -1.18 -2.21
C THR A 235 -7.81 -0.48 -3.17
N ASN A 236 -8.12 0.73 -3.67
CA ASN A 236 -7.30 1.37 -4.71
C ASN A 236 -5.81 1.53 -4.33
N SER A 237 -5.48 1.71 -3.05
CA SER A 237 -4.08 1.82 -2.60
C SER A 237 -3.28 0.55 -2.91
N VAL A 238 -3.85 -0.65 -2.70
CA VAL A 238 -3.16 -1.90 -3.03
C VAL A 238 -3.25 -2.24 -4.52
N GLU A 239 -4.40 -2.01 -5.19
CA GLU A 239 -4.54 -2.21 -6.64
C GLU A 239 -3.52 -1.36 -7.43
N ASN A 240 -3.24 -0.13 -6.97
CA ASN A 240 -2.22 0.72 -7.58
C ASN A 240 -0.78 0.30 -7.24
N ALA A 241 -0.52 -0.21 -6.03
CA ALA A 241 0.78 -0.76 -5.66
C ALA A 241 1.12 -2.02 -6.48
N ILE A 242 0.12 -2.87 -6.74
CA ILE A 242 0.30 -4.16 -7.43
C ILE A 242 0.35 -4.00 -8.97
N ARG A 243 -0.29 -2.98 -9.55
CA ARG A 243 -0.33 -2.73 -11.00
C ARG A 243 1.06 -2.69 -11.70
N PRO A 244 2.10 -2.04 -11.16
CA PRO A 244 3.46 -2.12 -11.71
C PRO A 244 3.99 -3.56 -11.82
N ILE A 245 3.67 -4.44 -10.86
CA ILE A 245 4.03 -5.87 -10.88
C ILE A 245 3.30 -6.60 -12.01
N CYS A 246 2.05 -6.21 -12.30
CA CYS A 246 1.29 -6.70 -13.47
C CYS A 246 1.93 -6.26 -14.79
N LEU A 247 2.49 -5.05 -14.85
CA LEU A 247 3.12 -4.52 -16.07
C LEU A 247 4.52 -5.11 -16.28
N THR A 248 5.32 -5.32 -15.23
CA THR A 248 6.66 -5.92 -15.37
C THR A 248 6.62 -7.36 -15.85
N ARG A 249 5.54 -8.13 -15.65
CA ARG A 249 5.33 -9.44 -16.30
C ARG A 249 5.39 -9.41 -17.83
N LYS A 250 5.16 -8.25 -18.46
CA LYS A 250 5.27 -8.07 -19.91
C LYS A 250 6.71 -7.79 -20.38
N SER A 251 7.69 -7.68 -19.47
CA SER A 251 9.03 -7.17 -19.79
C SER A 251 10.19 -7.85 -19.03
N ALA A 252 9.95 -8.36 -17.83
CA ALA A 252 10.81 -9.30 -17.14
C ALA A 252 10.20 -10.69 -17.35
N LEU A 253 10.85 -11.50 -18.19
CA LEU A 253 10.22 -12.72 -18.72
C LEU A 253 9.80 -13.69 -17.60
N PHE A 254 10.69 -14.01 -16.66
CA PHE A 254 10.38 -14.81 -15.46
C PHE A 254 11.37 -14.52 -14.32
N ALA A 255 11.06 -14.98 -13.11
CA ALA A 255 12.07 -15.29 -12.10
C ALA A 255 12.60 -16.73 -12.35
N ASP A 256 13.93 -16.93 -12.30
CA ASP A 256 14.58 -18.22 -12.63
C ASP A 256 14.20 -19.38 -11.68
N HIS A 257 13.79 -19.07 -10.45
CA HIS A 257 13.25 -20.02 -9.45
C HIS A 257 12.49 -19.24 -8.37
N GLU A 258 11.81 -19.94 -7.44
CA GLU A 258 11.06 -19.34 -6.32
C GLU A 258 11.90 -18.42 -5.44
N VAL A 259 13.13 -18.84 -5.09
CA VAL A 259 14.09 -18.01 -4.36
C VAL A 259 14.37 -16.69 -5.09
N GLY A 260 14.36 -16.70 -6.43
CA GLY A 260 14.48 -15.49 -7.24
C GLY A 260 13.24 -14.58 -7.18
N ALA A 261 12.04 -15.14 -7.02
CA ALA A 261 10.80 -14.38 -6.85
C ALA A 261 10.69 -13.78 -5.44
N GLU A 262 11.11 -14.51 -4.41
CA GLU A 262 11.23 -14.01 -3.03
C GLU A 262 12.27 -12.89 -2.95
N ASN A 263 13.47 -13.10 -3.52
CA ASN A 263 14.52 -12.08 -3.59
C ASN A 263 14.10 -10.82 -4.38
N TRP A 264 13.11 -10.92 -5.28
CA TRP A 264 12.57 -9.77 -6.01
C TRP A 264 11.49 -9.01 -5.23
N ALA A 265 10.82 -9.66 -4.27
CA ALA A 265 9.79 -9.04 -3.43
C ALA A 265 10.37 -7.88 -2.59
N LEU A 266 11.58 -8.04 -2.05
CA LEU A 266 12.29 -7.03 -1.27
C LEU A 266 12.56 -5.73 -2.05
N PRO A 267 13.31 -5.73 -3.18
CA PRO A 267 13.57 -4.51 -3.93
C PRO A 267 12.28 -3.93 -4.54
N ALA A 268 11.29 -4.76 -4.91
CA ALA A 268 9.98 -4.28 -5.31
C ALA A 268 9.28 -3.49 -4.19
N SER A 269 9.37 -3.96 -2.93
CA SER A 269 8.77 -3.31 -1.76
C SER A 269 9.40 -1.94 -1.49
N ILE A 270 10.73 -1.87 -1.54
CA ILE A 270 11.49 -0.62 -1.39
C ILE A 270 11.13 0.35 -2.51
N VAL A 271 11.10 -0.10 -3.77
CA VAL A 271 10.77 0.74 -4.92
C VAL A 271 9.34 1.25 -4.87
N ALA A 272 8.37 0.43 -4.47
CA ALA A 272 6.97 0.84 -4.32
C ALA A 272 6.78 1.82 -3.16
N THR A 273 7.40 1.55 -2.01
CA THR A 273 7.36 2.45 -0.85
C THR A 273 8.03 3.79 -1.15
N CYS A 274 9.18 3.81 -1.83
CA CYS A 274 9.79 5.06 -2.32
C CYS A 274 8.81 5.86 -3.19
N LYS A 275 8.16 5.21 -4.16
CA LYS A 275 7.18 5.88 -5.04
C LYS A 275 5.96 6.40 -4.30
N LEU A 276 5.43 5.69 -3.29
CA LEU A 276 4.31 6.20 -2.49
C LEU A 276 4.70 7.42 -1.63
N ASN A 277 5.99 7.57 -1.30
CA ASN A 277 6.53 8.69 -0.53
C ASN A 277 7.19 9.77 -1.42
N ASP A 278 6.90 9.78 -2.73
CA ASP A 278 7.45 10.73 -3.72
C ASP A 278 9.00 10.76 -3.79
N VAL A 279 9.64 9.65 -3.42
CA VAL A 279 11.10 9.47 -3.41
C VAL A 279 11.57 8.76 -4.68
N ASN A 280 12.65 9.29 -5.28
CA ASN A 280 13.33 8.63 -6.39
C ASN A 280 14.01 7.32 -5.90
N PRO A 281 13.57 6.13 -6.35
CA PRO A 281 14.05 4.87 -5.80
C PRO A 281 15.53 4.58 -6.10
N ALA A 282 16.04 5.05 -7.24
CA ALA A 282 17.43 4.82 -7.62
C ALA A 282 18.40 5.66 -6.77
N ALA A 283 18.03 6.92 -6.51
CA ALA A 283 18.81 7.77 -5.61
C ALA A 283 18.77 7.24 -4.16
N TYR A 284 17.58 6.85 -3.68
CA TYR A 284 17.42 6.23 -2.36
C TYR A 284 18.29 4.98 -2.20
N ILE A 285 18.17 4.00 -3.10
CA ILE A 285 18.96 2.76 -3.02
C ILE A 285 20.46 3.04 -3.02
N ALA A 286 20.94 3.97 -3.86
CA ALA A 286 22.36 4.33 -3.91
C ALA A 286 22.86 5.00 -2.63
N GLU A 287 22.14 5.99 -2.11
CA GLU A 287 22.49 6.69 -0.87
C GLU A 287 22.40 5.76 0.36
N THR A 288 21.35 4.95 0.47
CA THR A 288 21.16 3.97 1.56
C THR A 288 22.25 2.89 1.55
N LEU A 289 22.58 2.31 0.38
CA LEU A 289 23.69 1.35 0.29
C LEU A 289 25.03 2.00 0.65
N THR A 290 25.25 3.26 0.27
CA THR A 290 26.47 4.01 0.61
C THR A 290 26.57 4.22 2.12
N ALA A 291 25.48 4.60 2.79
CA ALA A 291 25.44 4.77 4.25
C ALA A 291 25.70 3.45 4.99
N ILE A 292 25.08 2.34 4.55
CA ILE A 292 25.28 1.01 5.16
C ILE A 292 26.73 0.54 4.98
N ILE A 293 27.33 0.72 3.81
CA ILE A 293 28.75 0.38 3.55
C ILE A 293 29.70 1.28 4.37
N ALA A 294 29.32 2.53 4.62
CA ALA A 294 30.06 3.46 5.49
C ALA A 294 29.88 3.17 7.00
N GLY A 295 29.12 2.14 7.38
CA GLY A 295 28.96 1.71 8.77
C GLY A 295 27.79 2.34 9.52
N HIS A 296 26.72 2.78 8.83
CA HIS A 296 25.51 3.28 9.48
C HIS A 296 24.97 2.28 10.51
N PRO A 297 24.78 2.68 11.79
CA PRO A 297 24.50 1.72 12.86
C PRO A 297 23.07 1.19 12.78
N GLN A 298 22.91 -0.12 13.05
CA GLN A 298 21.61 -0.80 13.00
C GLN A 298 20.58 -0.22 14.00
N SER A 299 21.03 0.40 15.09
CA SER A 299 20.18 1.13 16.04
C SER A 299 19.51 2.38 15.45
N GLU A 300 20.09 2.95 14.39
CA GLU A 300 19.60 4.16 13.71
C GLU A 300 18.98 3.82 12.34
N ILE A 301 18.59 2.55 12.12
CA ILE A 301 17.99 2.08 10.85
C ILE A 301 16.74 2.88 10.44
N ASP A 302 16.05 3.52 11.39
CA ASP A 302 14.91 4.39 11.11
C ASP A 302 15.28 5.63 10.27
N ASP A 303 16.50 6.15 10.37
CA ASP A 303 16.96 7.29 9.56
C ASP A 303 17.13 6.94 8.08
N LEU A 304 17.31 5.65 7.77
CA LEU A 304 17.38 5.14 6.40
C LEU A 304 15.99 4.85 5.80
N MET A 305 14.88 5.11 6.50
CA MET A 305 13.54 4.81 5.97
C MET A 305 13.15 5.70 4.77
N PRO A 306 12.41 5.17 3.77
CA PRO A 306 12.04 5.93 2.57
C PRO A 306 11.35 7.28 2.86
N TRP A 307 10.47 7.35 3.86
CA TRP A 307 9.76 8.58 4.23
C TRP A 307 10.59 9.61 5.01
N ARG A 308 11.82 9.28 5.42
CA ARG A 308 12.80 10.25 5.95
C ARG A 308 13.75 10.78 4.88
N PHE A 309 13.90 10.05 3.77
CA PHE A 309 14.79 10.42 2.70
C PHE A 309 14.54 11.85 2.20
N ARG A 310 15.57 12.69 2.31
CA ARG A 310 15.57 14.12 1.95
C ARG A 310 14.59 15.03 2.71
N ARG A 311 13.89 14.56 3.76
CA ARG A 311 13.38 15.43 4.84
C ARG A 311 14.55 16.02 5.66
N GLN A 312 15.60 15.24 5.92
CA GLN A 312 16.84 15.76 6.56
C GLN A 312 17.53 16.88 5.75
N ALA A 313 17.52 16.81 4.41
CA ALA A 313 18.23 17.76 3.55
C ALA A 313 17.60 19.17 3.54
N SER A 314 16.29 19.28 3.76
CA SER A 314 15.61 20.56 3.94
C SER A 314 15.77 21.11 5.36
N ILE A 315 15.68 20.25 6.38
CA ILE A 315 15.88 20.63 7.79
C ILE A 315 17.30 21.17 8.02
N ASN A 316 18.34 20.48 7.54
CA ASN A 316 19.73 20.93 7.70
C ASN A 316 20.03 22.25 6.96
N ARG A 317 19.36 22.51 5.82
CA ARG A 317 19.45 23.80 5.10
C ARG A 317 18.75 24.94 5.84
N VAL A 318 17.71 24.67 6.65
CA VAL A 318 17.05 25.68 7.48
C VAL A 318 17.83 25.93 8.77
N ALA A 319 18.39 24.89 9.39
CA ALA A 319 19.27 25.02 10.56
C ALA A 319 20.54 25.82 10.23
N ALA A 320 21.21 25.52 9.12
CA ALA A 320 22.40 26.25 8.67
C ALA A 320 22.14 27.73 8.33
N LYS A 321 20.88 28.12 8.07
CA LYS A 321 20.46 29.53 7.86
C LYS A 321 20.11 30.28 9.15
N ARG A 322 20.17 29.65 10.33
CA ARG A 322 19.81 30.25 11.64
C ARG A 322 20.99 30.53 12.57
N LEU A 323 22.23 30.46 12.07
CA LEU A 323 23.40 31.02 12.76
C LEU A 323 23.47 32.53 12.49
N PRO A 324 23.44 33.41 13.52
CA PRO A 324 23.53 34.86 13.30
C PRO A 324 24.95 35.28 12.93
N LEU A 325 25.09 36.15 11.92
CA LEU A 325 26.33 36.91 11.72
C LEU A 325 26.54 37.83 12.92
N ASN A 326 27.59 37.60 13.71
CA ASN A 326 28.07 38.54 14.73
C ASN A 326 29.59 38.35 14.98
N ALA A 327 30.40 38.91 14.07
CA ALA A 327 31.84 39.20 14.20
C ALA A 327 32.32 39.80 12.86
N CYS A 328 33.02 40.93 12.74
CA CYS A 328 33.40 41.96 13.72
C CYS A 328 33.44 43.32 13.01
N ILE A 329 32.94 44.38 13.66
CA ILE A 329 33.41 45.76 13.40
C ILE A 329 34.35 46.11 14.54
N ALA A 330 35.65 46.23 14.26
CA ALA A 330 36.63 46.74 15.22
C ALA A 330 37.31 47.97 14.61
N HIS A 331 37.06 49.14 15.22
CA HIS A 331 37.63 50.40 14.77
C HIS A 331 39.16 50.44 14.93
N SER A 332 39.83 50.97 13.91
CA SER A 332 41.18 51.53 14.05
C SER A 332 41.14 52.72 15.02
N LYS A 333 41.93 52.65 16.11
CA LYS A 333 42.47 53.80 16.88
C LYS A 333 43.47 53.35 17.97
N ARG A 334 44.76 53.60 17.72
CA ARG A 334 45.88 53.79 18.67
C ARG A 334 46.79 54.86 18.01
N SER A 335 47.55 55.73 18.68
CA SER A 335 47.84 56.04 20.10
C SER A 335 47.74 57.59 20.27
N THR A 336 48.20 58.34 21.29
CA THR A 336 48.97 58.15 22.55
C THR A 336 48.06 58.61 23.74
N PRO A 337 48.43 59.29 24.86
CA PRO A 337 49.71 59.61 25.54
C PRO A 337 49.93 58.71 26.81
N ASN A 338 50.93 58.84 27.71
CA ASN A 338 51.72 60.01 28.10
C ASN A 338 53.08 59.70 28.80
N HIS A 339 54.00 60.68 28.74
CA HIS A 339 55.24 60.97 29.50
C HIS A 339 55.97 59.94 30.41
N ARG A 340 57.32 59.97 30.33
CA ARG A 340 58.21 60.41 31.43
C ARG A 340 59.58 60.90 30.93
N VAL A 341 60.04 62.01 31.54
CA VAL A 341 61.40 62.63 31.58
C VAL A 341 62.15 62.75 30.26
#